data_AF-A0A9D1VM73-F1
#
_entry.id   AF-A0A9D1VM73-F1
#
_cell.length_a   1.000
_cell.length_b   1.000
_cell.length_c   1.000
_cell.angle_alpha   90.00
_cell.angle_beta   90.00
_cell.angle_gamma   90.00
#
_symmetry.space_group_name_H-M   'P 1'
#
loop_
_entity.id
_entity.type
_entity.pdbx_description
1 polymer ?
#
loop_
_entity_poly.entity_id
_entity_poly.type
_entity_poly.pdbx_seq_one_letter_code
_entity_poly.pdbx_strand_id
1 'polypeptide(L)'
;FDGMRAEGQEEVVNLLRCAWAGSQKYGALVWSGDIHSTFESLQNQFAAGLNMGLSGIPWWTTDIGGFFGANIYDEDYHEVFVRWFEYGTFCPVMRLHGYRMPYQPQYGTTGGAECVSGAPNEIWSYGEEVYEICKKYIELRESMRPYIRTLMEAAHEKGTPIMRPMFYDFPEDKVCWENESQYMFGADILVAPVMERGQKTKEVYLPKGSTWTNPWTGESYEGGQTVTVETPLEQIPLFTKDNFRLEV
;
A
#
# COMPACT_ATOMS: atom_id res chain seq x y z
N PHE A 1 -0.03 -14.69 -19.92
CA PHE A 1 -0.82 -13.73 -20.72
C PHE A 1 -1.26 -14.33 -22.05
N ASP A 2 -0.37 -14.53 -23.03
CA ASP A 2 -0.75 -14.98 -24.39
C ASP A 2 -1.52 -16.31 -24.40
N GLY A 3 -1.10 -17.30 -23.61
CA GLY A 3 -1.83 -18.57 -23.47
C GLY A 3 -3.25 -18.38 -22.96
N MET A 4 -3.42 -17.61 -21.88
CA MET A 4 -4.75 -17.30 -21.31
C MET A 4 -5.63 -16.54 -22.32
N ARG A 5 -5.05 -15.60 -23.09
CA ARG A 5 -5.76 -14.89 -24.16
C ARG A 5 -6.16 -15.83 -25.30
N ALA A 6 -5.29 -16.75 -25.69
CA ALA A 6 -5.58 -17.75 -26.72
C ALA A 6 -6.71 -18.72 -26.29
N GLU A 7 -6.86 -18.95 -24.99
CA GLU A 7 -7.96 -19.72 -24.38
C GLU A 7 -9.24 -18.89 -24.16
N GLY A 8 -9.26 -17.62 -24.56
CA GLY A 8 -10.44 -16.76 -24.50
C GLY A 8 -10.62 -15.98 -23.19
N GLN A 9 -9.64 -16.00 -22.29
CA GLN A 9 -9.70 -15.19 -21.06
C GLN A 9 -9.53 -13.69 -21.37
N GLU A 10 -10.36 -12.85 -20.78
CA GLU A 10 -10.26 -11.39 -20.81
C GLU A 10 -9.73 -10.84 -19.48
N GLU A 11 -9.29 -9.56 -19.49
CA GLU A 11 -8.83 -8.84 -18.28
C GLU A 11 -7.79 -9.61 -17.45
N VAL A 12 -6.82 -10.21 -18.13
CA VAL A 12 -5.79 -11.06 -17.51
C VAL A 12 -4.89 -10.25 -16.58
N VAL A 13 -4.77 -10.70 -15.34
CA VAL A 13 -3.77 -10.25 -14.36
C VAL A 13 -3.02 -11.44 -13.79
N ASN A 14 -1.70 -11.32 -13.66
CA ASN A 14 -0.85 -12.31 -13.00
C ASN A 14 0.05 -11.61 -11.99
N LEU A 15 0.35 -12.28 -10.88
CA LEU A 15 1.30 -11.79 -9.87
C LEU A 15 2.74 -12.18 -10.27
N LEU A 16 3.59 -11.21 -10.53
CA LEU A 16 4.96 -11.37 -11.03
C LEU A 16 5.98 -10.79 -10.04
N ARG A 17 7.11 -11.47 -9.84
CA ARG A 17 8.15 -11.01 -8.90
C ARG A 17 9.09 -9.97 -9.48
N CYS A 18 9.05 -9.79 -10.80
CA CYS A 18 9.98 -8.94 -11.52
C CYS A 18 9.33 -8.45 -12.82
N ALA A 19 9.86 -7.37 -13.37
CA ALA A 19 9.42 -6.78 -14.61
C ALA A 19 10.60 -6.15 -15.37
N TRP A 20 10.38 -5.90 -16.65
CA TRP A 20 11.21 -5.07 -17.49
C TRP A 20 10.32 -4.08 -18.26
N ALA A 21 10.94 -3.18 -19.03
CA ALA A 21 10.21 -2.20 -19.82
C ALA A 21 9.17 -2.90 -20.73
N GLY A 22 7.91 -2.50 -20.60
CA GLY A 22 6.80 -3.05 -21.37
C GLY A 22 6.08 -4.24 -20.70
N SER A 23 6.49 -4.71 -19.52
CA SER A 23 5.81 -5.79 -18.80
C SER A 23 4.33 -5.49 -18.50
N GLN A 24 3.97 -4.22 -18.31
CA GLN A 24 2.60 -3.79 -18.00
C GLN A 24 1.58 -4.23 -19.06
N LYS A 25 1.97 -4.36 -20.34
CA LYS A 25 1.06 -4.78 -21.41
C LYS A 25 0.62 -6.25 -21.32
N TYR A 26 1.29 -7.05 -20.49
CA TYR A 26 1.01 -8.46 -20.28
C TYR A 26 0.24 -8.74 -18.98
N GLY A 27 -0.37 -7.71 -18.40
CA GLY A 27 -1.13 -7.83 -17.17
C GLY A 27 -0.27 -8.19 -15.95
N ALA A 28 0.93 -7.63 -15.87
CA ALA A 28 1.89 -7.91 -14.81
C ALA A 28 1.59 -7.07 -13.55
N LEU A 29 0.94 -7.68 -12.57
CA LEU A 29 0.91 -7.16 -11.19
C LEU A 29 2.23 -7.52 -10.51
N VAL A 30 3.11 -6.55 -10.33
CA VAL A 30 4.43 -6.80 -9.73
C VAL A 30 4.35 -6.71 -8.21
N TRP A 31 5.04 -7.60 -7.50
CA TRP A 31 5.31 -7.37 -6.08
C TRP A 31 6.81 -7.33 -5.78
N SER A 32 7.17 -6.68 -4.68
CA SER A 32 8.55 -6.36 -4.30
C SER A 32 9.42 -7.54 -3.84
N GLY A 33 8.89 -8.77 -3.82
CA GLY A 33 9.65 -9.95 -3.45
C GLY A 33 9.90 -10.10 -1.95
N ASP A 34 10.86 -10.95 -1.64
CA ASP A 34 11.03 -11.62 -0.35
C ASP A 34 11.82 -10.74 0.65
N ILE A 35 11.25 -9.60 1.05
CA ILE A 35 11.87 -8.58 1.92
C ILE A 35 11.72 -8.87 3.41
N HIS A 36 12.52 -8.19 4.25
CA HIS A 36 12.38 -8.28 5.71
C HIS A 36 11.15 -7.55 6.25
N SER A 37 10.66 -7.99 7.40
CA SER A 37 9.48 -7.45 8.08
C SER A 37 9.87 -6.30 9.03
N THR A 38 10.34 -5.19 8.47
CA THR A 38 10.86 -4.03 9.23
C THR A 38 10.32 -2.70 8.70
N PHE A 39 10.34 -1.66 9.54
CA PHE A 39 10.03 -0.29 9.12
C PHE A 39 10.96 0.23 8.00
N GLU A 40 12.25 -0.11 8.07
CA GLU A 40 13.21 0.20 6.99
C GLU A 40 12.77 -0.42 5.66
N SER A 41 12.29 -1.67 5.68
CA SER A 41 11.78 -2.32 4.48
C SER A 41 10.51 -1.63 3.96
N LEU A 42 9.62 -1.17 4.85
CA LEU A 42 8.45 -0.37 4.49
C LEU A 42 8.84 0.97 3.83
N GLN A 43 9.83 1.70 4.36
CA GLN A 43 10.35 2.92 3.75
C GLN A 43 10.91 2.67 2.35
N ASN A 44 11.69 1.59 2.19
CA ASN A 44 12.20 1.17 0.89
C ASN A 44 11.06 0.82 -0.08
N GLN A 45 9.99 0.17 0.41
CA GLN A 45 8.83 -0.19 -0.42
C GLN A 45 7.98 1.02 -0.82
N PHE A 46 7.88 2.03 0.04
CA PHE A 46 7.26 3.30 -0.30
C PHE A 46 7.94 3.93 -1.51
N ALA A 47 9.28 4.07 -1.45
CA ALA A 47 10.06 4.61 -2.57
C ALA A 47 9.99 3.70 -3.82
N ALA A 48 10.07 2.38 -3.64
CA ALA A 48 10.03 1.43 -4.75
C ALA A 48 8.69 1.42 -5.49
N GLY A 49 7.57 1.45 -4.76
CA GLY A 49 6.23 1.45 -5.35
C GLY A 49 5.97 2.69 -6.21
N LEU A 50 6.36 3.86 -5.72
CA LEU A 50 6.25 5.12 -6.46
C LEU A 50 7.11 5.11 -7.73
N ASN A 51 8.35 4.66 -7.64
CA ASN A 51 9.25 4.57 -8.79
C ASN A 51 8.81 3.50 -9.81
N MET A 52 8.20 2.41 -9.36
CA MET A 52 7.61 1.39 -10.23
C MET A 52 6.41 1.97 -11.00
N GLY A 53 5.56 2.75 -10.34
CA GLY A 53 4.48 3.50 -10.97
C GLY A 53 5.00 4.44 -12.07
N LEU A 54 6.01 5.24 -11.77
CA LEU A 54 6.66 6.14 -12.75
C LEU A 54 7.36 5.39 -13.89
N SER A 55 7.85 4.18 -13.64
CA SER A 55 8.47 3.31 -14.64
C SER A 55 7.44 2.65 -15.57
N GLY A 56 6.15 3.00 -15.44
CA GLY A 56 5.07 2.50 -16.29
C GLY A 56 4.51 1.15 -15.84
N ILE A 57 4.73 0.74 -14.59
CA ILE A 57 4.14 -0.46 -13.99
C ILE A 57 3.05 -0.03 -12.99
N PRO A 58 1.80 0.21 -13.44
CA PRO A 58 0.74 0.74 -12.57
C PRO A 58 0.19 -0.30 -11.58
N TRP A 59 0.36 -1.59 -11.88
CA TRP A 59 -0.07 -2.69 -11.02
C TRP A 59 1.12 -3.16 -10.20
N TRP A 60 1.20 -2.66 -8.98
CA TRP A 60 2.27 -2.98 -8.04
C TRP A 60 1.72 -3.21 -6.62
N THR A 61 2.40 -4.04 -5.83
CA THR A 61 2.03 -4.32 -4.43
C THR A 61 3.24 -4.82 -3.62
N THR A 62 3.02 -5.09 -2.34
CA THR A 62 4.00 -5.69 -1.42
C THR A 62 3.41 -6.94 -0.76
N ASP A 63 4.23 -7.63 0.02
CA ASP A 63 3.74 -8.48 1.09
C ASP A 63 3.40 -7.57 2.29
N ILE A 64 2.12 -7.42 2.65
CA ILE A 64 1.75 -6.61 3.83
C ILE A 64 2.40 -7.22 5.08
N GLY A 65 3.21 -6.41 5.78
CA GLY A 65 4.04 -6.83 6.91
C GLY A 65 5.44 -7.32 6.54
N GLY A 66 5.81 -7.34 5.24
CA GLY A 66 7.06 -7.93 4.75
C GLY A 66 6.99 -9.45 4.61
N PHE A 67 8.04 -10.08 4.10
CA PHE A 67 8.07 -11.52 3.85
C PHE A 67 8.75 -12.30 4.99
N PHE A 68 10.00 -11.99 5.32
CA PHE A 68 10.82 -12.73 6.29
C PHE A 68 10.94 -12.05 7.65
N GLY A 69 11.18 -12.84 8.70
CA GLY A 69 11.70 -12.36 9.98
C GLY A 69 10.66 -11.88 11.00
N ALA A 70 9.37 -12.06 10.73
CA ALA A 70 8.30 -11.68 11.64
C ALA A 70 7.82 -12.87 12.48
N ASN A 71 7.77 -12.72 13.80
CA ASN A 71 7.06 -13.64 14.69
C ASN A 71 5.66 -13.10 14.99
N ILE A 72 4.63 -13.92 14.82
CA ILE A 72 3.23 -13.48 15.03
C ILE A 72 2.89 -13.14 16.48
N TYR A 73 3.72 -13.57 17.44
CA TYR A 73 3.55 -13.27 18.87
C TYR A 73 4.40 -12.09 19.35
N ASP A 74 5.18 -11.47 18.46
CA ASP A 74 6.02 -10.32 18.78
C ASP A 74 5.22 -9.01 18.60
N GLU A 75 4.91 -8.34 19.70
CA GLU A 75 4.18 -7.07 19.70
C GLU A 75 4.94 -5.96 18.96
N ASP A 76 6.28 -6.00 18.93
CA ASP A 76 7.08 -5.04 18.16
C ASP A 76 6.87 -5.22 16.65
N TYR A 77 6.54 -6.45 16.20
CA TYR A 77 6.17 -6.71 14.82
C TYR A 77 4.73 -6.30 14.53
N HIS A 78 3.81 -6.37 15.50
CA HIS A 78 2.40 -5.97 15.29
C HIS A 78 2.28 -4.52 14.82
N GLU A 79 3.09 -3.61 15.36
CA GLU A 79 3.12 -2.22 14.88
C GLU A 79 3.55 -2.13 13.41
N VAL A 80 4.61 -2.84 13.01
CA VAL A 80 5.07 -2.91 11.61
C VAL A 80 3.96 -3.45 10.73
N PHE A 81 3.31 -4.53 11.18
CA PHE A 81 2.22 -5.17 10.46
C PHE A 81 1.04 -4.22 10.25
N VAL A 82 0.57 -3.57 11.31
CA VAL A 82 -0.54 -2.61 11.25
C VAL A 82 -0.19 -1.47 10.30
N ARG A 83 0.94 -0.77 10.49
CA ARG A 83 1.32 0.36 9.63
C ARG A 83 1.46 -0.02 8.16
N TRP A 84 1.96 -1.22 7.88
CA TRP A 84 2.02 -1.75 6.52
C TRP A 84 0.63 -2.10 5.98
N PHE A 85 -0.29 -2.59 6.82
CA PHE A 85 -1.67 -2.87 6.43
C PHE A 85 -2.41 -1.57 6.06
N GLU A 86 -2.20 -0.49 6.81
CA GLU A 86 -2.73 0.84 6.47
C GLU A 86 -2.19 1.29 5.10
N TYR A 87 -0.87 1.24 4.92
CA TYR A 87 -0.22 1.57 3.63
C TYR A 87 -0.73 0.68 2.47
N GLY A 88 -0.86 -0.62 2.71
CA GLY A 88 -1.33 -1.61 1.73
C GLY A 88 -2.76 -1.36 1.26
N THR A 89 -3.60 -0.75 2.10
CA THR A 89 -4.96 -0.31 1.75
C THR A 89 -4.94 0.71 0.60
N PHE A 90 -3.91 1.55 0.56
CA PHE A 90 -3.70 2.59 -0.44
C PHE A 90 -2.61 2.22 -1.47
N CYS A 91 -2.25 0.94 -1.57
CA CYS A 91 -1.48 0.42 -2.71
C CYS A 91 -2.40 0.08 -3.90
N PRO A 92 -1.86 -0.02 -5.15
CA PRO A 92 -2.63 -0.44 -6.31
C PRO A 92 -3.42 -1.73 -6.07
N VAL A 93 -2.79 -2.73 -5.44
CA VAL A 93 -3.44 -3.95 -4.95
C VAL A 93 -3.13 -4.11 -3.46
N MET A 94 -4.15 -4.41 -2.67
CA MET A 94 -4.03 -4.74 -1.24
C MET A 94 -3.87 -6.26 -1.11
N ARG A 95 -2.70 -6.72 -0.66
CA ARG A 95 -2.36 -8.15 -0.61
C ARG A 95 -1.62 -8.51 0.68
N LEU A 96 -2.24 -9.36 1.49
CA LEU A 96 -1.62 -9.94 2.67
C LEU A 96 -0.88 -11.24 2.33
N HIS A 97 0.42 -11.28 2.62
CA HIS A 97 1.27 -12.45 2.42
C HIS A 97 2.51 -12.36 3.32
N GLY A 98 3.19 -13.48 3.52
CA GLY A 98 4.51 -13.54 4.13
C GLY A 98 4.83 -14.91 4.71
N TYR A 99 6.08 -15.09 5.14
CA TYR A 99 6.59 -16.31 5.74
C TYR A 99 6.85 -16.08 7.24
N ARG A 100 5.80 -16.30 8.04
CA ARG A 100 5.75 -15.94 9.45
C ARG A 100 6.37 -17.01 10.36
N MET A 101 6.95 -16.57 11.46
CA MET A 101 7.42 -17.40 12.56
C MET A 101 6.36 -17.45 13.69
N PRO A 102 6.37 -18.49 14.54
CA PRO A 102 7.22 -19.68 14.46
C PRO A 102 6.83 -20.59 13.27
N TYR A 103 7.83 -21.15 12.59
CA TYR A 103 7.58 -22.05 11.47
C TYR A 103 6.89 -23.34 11.93
N GLN A 104 6.02 -23.87 11.07
CA GLN A 104 5.41 -25.17 11.29
C GLN A 104 6.47 -26.29 11.22
N PRO A 105 6.28 -27.39 11.95
CA PRO A 105 7.24 -28.48 11.93
C PRO A 105 7.32 -29.12 10.54
N GLN A 106 8.51 -29.63 10.21
CA GLN A 106 8.71 -30.43 9.01
C GLN A 106 8.06 -31.80 9.18
N TYR A 107 7.16 -32.19 8.26
CA TYR A 107 6.43 -33.46 8.33
C TYR A 107 7.04 -34.58 7.46
N GLY A 108 8.16 -34.32 6.78
CA GLY A 108 8.86 -35.33 5.98
C GLY A 108 10.13 -34.79 5.31
N THR A 109 10.98 -35.68 4.82
CA THR A 109 12.31 -35.33 4.28
C THR A 109 12.42 -35.57 2.77
N THR A 110 11.30 -35.66 2.05
CA THR A 110 11.30 -35.85 0.59
C THR A 110 10.13 -35.11 -0.05
N GLY A 111 10.30 -34.69 -1.30
CA GLY A 111 9.28 -33.99 -2.08
C GLY A 111 8.88 -32.66 -1.45
N GLY A 112 7.59 -32.30 -1.54
CA GLY A 112 7.06 -31.04 -0.99
C GLY A 112 7.17 -30.92 0.54
N ALA A 113 7.48 -32.00 1.25
CA ALA A 113 7.61 -31.98 2.71
C ALA A 113 8.89 -31.30 3.22
N GLU A 114 9.87 -31.03 2.36
CA GLU A 114 11.07 -30.23 2.70
C GLU A 114 10.77 -28.73 2.83
N CYS A 115 9.71 -28.24 2.18
CA CYS A 115 9.28 -26.85 2.29
C CYS A 115 8.30 -26.70 3.43
N VAL A 116 8.76 -26.16 4.57
CA VAL A 116 7.90 -25.95 5.74
C VAL A 116 7.03 -24.70 5.57
N SER A 117 5.82 -24.75 6.11
CA SER A 117 4.94 -23.58 6.16
C SER A 117 5.31 -22.65 7.30
N GLY A 118 5.02 -21.36 7.13
CA GLY A 118 5.06 -20.39 8.22
C GLY A 118 3.90 -20.56 9.22
N ALA A 119 3.92 -19.75 10.28
CA ALA A 119 2.77 -19.54 11.15
C ALA A 119 1.55 -18.99 10.37
N PRO A 120 0.33 -19.03 10.96
CA PRO A 120 -0.85 -18.34 10.42
C PRO A 120 -0.57 -16.86 10.10
N ASN A 121 -1.26 -16.32 9.10
CA ASN A 121 -1.08 -14.95 8.62
C ASN A 121 -2.42 -14.27 8.29
N GLU A 122 -3.54 -14.81 8.79
CA GLU A 122 -4.85 -14.17 8.67
C GLU A 122 -4.97 -13.03 9.68
N ILE A 123 -5.87 -12.07 9.41
CA ILE A 123 -6.00 -10.84 10.23
C ILE A 123 -6.35 -11.09 11.70
N TRP A 124 -6.93 -12.24 12.03
CA TRP A 124 -7.24 -12.66 13.41
C TRP A 124 -6.06 -13.36 14.13
N SER A 125 -4.91 -13.48 13.47
CA SER A 125 -3.73 -14.18 14.03
C SER A 125 -2.87 -13.32 14.95
N TYR A 126 -3.20 -12.02 15.07
CA TYR A 126 -2.37 -11.00 15.71
C TYR A 126 -3.03 -10.36 16.95
N GLY A 127 -4.12 -10.94 17.45
CA GLY A 127 -4.89 -10.40 18.57
C GLY A 127 -6.04 -9.49 18.15
N GLU A 128 -6.90 -9.16 19.12
CA GLU A 128 -8.19 -8.48 18.88
C GLU A 128 -8.02 -7.03 18.38
N GLU A 129 -7.09 -6.28 18.95
CA GLU A 129 -6.83 -4.90 18.55
C GLU A 129 -6.37 -4.82 17.08
N VAL A 130 -5.39 -5.64 16.70
CA VAL A 130 -4.90 -5.72 15.31
C VAL A 130 -6.00 -6.19 14.37
N TYR A 131 -6.83 -7.15 14.78
CA TYR A 131 -7.95 -7.64 14.00
C TYR A 131 -8.96 -6.53 13.66
N GLU A 132 -9.42 -5.76 14.65
CA GLU A 132 -10.40 -4.70 14.41
C GLU A 132 -9.82 -3.58 13.54
N ILE A 133 -8.53 -3.24 13.70
CA ILE A 133 -7.85 -2.30 12.81
C ILE A 133 -7.81 -2.84 11.37
N CYS A 134 -7.38 -4.08 11.17
CA CYS A 134 -7.29 -4.68 9.83
C CYS A 134 -8.67 -4.78 9.16
N LYS A 135 -9.70 -5.15 9.92
CA LYS A 135 -11.09 -5.21 9.44
C LYS A 135 -11.58 -3.85 8.97
N LYS A 136 -11.38 -2.78 9.75
CA LYS A 136 -11.70 -1.40 9.35
C LYS A 136 -11.05 -1.03 8.02
N TYR A 137 -9.76 -1.36 7.84
CA TYR A 137 -9.05 -1.07 6.59
C TYR A 137 -9.50 -1.93 5.40
N ILE A 138 -9.95 -3.17 5.63
CA ILE A 138 -10.60 -3.99 4.59
C ILE A 138 -11.93 -3.36 4.17
N GLU A 139 -12.76 -2.93 5.12
CA GLU A 139 -14.03 -2.26 4.85
C GLU A 139 -13.81 -0.95 4.06
N LEU A 140 -12.80 -0.17 4.44
CA LEU A 140 -12.35 1.02 3.70
C LEU A 140 -11.87 0.66 2.28
N ARG A 141 -11.10 -0.41 2.12
CA ARG A 141 -10.67 -0.88 0.80
C ARG A 141 -11.86 -1.25 -0.08
N GLU A 142 -12.85 -1.93 0.47
CA GLU A 142 -14.05 -2.33 -0.25
C GLU A 142 -14.88 -1.11 -0.66
N SER A 143 -15.04 -0.11 0.22
CA SER A 143 -15.75 1.14 -0.10
C SER A 143 -15.06 1.93 -1.23
N MET A 144 -13.72 1.85 -1.31
CA MET A 144 -12.93 2.48 -2.37
C MET A 144 -12.95 1.75 -3.72
N ARG A 145 -13.52 0.53 -3.83
CA ARG A 145 -13.45 -0.24 -5.09
C ARG A 145 -13.95 0.50 -6.33
N PRO A 146 -15.06 1.27 -6.28
CA PRO A 146 -15.49 2.07 -7.44
C PRO A 146 -14.44 3.10 -7.85
N TYR A 147 -13.84 3.82 -6.90
CA TYR A 147 -12.77 4.77 -7.17
C TYR A 147 -11.51 4.07 -7.72
N ILE A 148 -11.11 2.94 -7.13
CA ILE A 148 -9.96 2.17 -7.63
C ILE A 148 -10.17 1.71 -9.08
N ARG A 149 -11.40 1.36 -9.48
CA ARG A 149 -11.70 1.03 -10.88
C ARG A 149 -11.46 2.21 -11.82
N THR A 150 -11.84 3.43 -11.45
CA THR A 150 -11.57 4.62 -12.27
C THR A 150 -10.06 4.89 -12.37
N LEU A 151 -9.30 4.62 -11.30
CA LEU A 151 -7.84 4.72 -11.34
C LEU A 151 -7.20 3.65 -12.24
N MET A 152 -7.70 2.41 -12.19
CA MET A 152 -7.24 1.31 -13.06
C MET A 152 -7.58 1.59 -14.54
N GLU A 153 -8.73 2.20 -14.82
CA GLU A 153 -9.11 2.67 -16.15
C GLU A 153 -8.18 3.78 -16.64
N ALA A 154 -7.91 4.80 -15.81
CA ALA A 154 -6.94 5.85 -16.15
C ALA A 154 -5.52 5.28 -16.38
N ALA A 155 -5.12 4.26 -15.62
CA ALA A 155 -3.86 3.54 -15.85
C ALA A 155 -3.87 2.81 -17.20
N HIS A 156 -4.98 2.18 -17.59
CA HIS A 156 -5.14 1.51 -18.87
C HIS A 156 -5.11 2.49 -20.05
N GLU A 157 -5.86 3.58 -19.97
CA GLU A 157 -6.04 4.53 -21.08
C GLU A 157 -4.85 5.48 -21.25
N LYS A 158 -4.25 5.93 -20.14
CA LYS A 158 -3.30 7.06 -20.13
C LYS A 158 -1.93 6.69 -19.58
N GLY A 159 -1.76 5.48 -19.05
CA GLY A 159 -0.54 5.08 -18.35
C GLY A 159 -0.37 5.79 -17.00
N THR A 160 -1.43 6.37 -16.45
CA THR A 160 -1.38 7.09 -15.17
C THR A 160 -1.18 6.11 -14.01
N PRO A 161 -0.12 6.25 -13.21
CA PRO A 161 0.10 5.38 -12.06
C PRO A 161 -0.97 5.60 -10.97
N ILE A 162 -1.29 4.54 -10.24
CA ILE A 162 -2.36 4.57 -9.22
C ILE A 162 -1.86 5.25 -7.95
N MET A 163 -0.78 4.72 -7.38
CA MET A 163 0.03 5.44 -6.38
C MET A 163 1.10 6.26 -7.11
N ARG A 164 1.24 7.54 -6.78
CA ARG A 164 2.14 8.43 -7.53
C ARG A 164 2.73 9.55 -6.67
N PRO A 165 4.00 9.96 -6.92
CA PRO A 165 4.60 11.08 -6.20
C PRO A 165 3.78 12.36 -6.33
N MET A 166 3.87 13.21 -5.32
CA MET A 166 3.10 14.45 -5.26
C MET A 166 3.30 15.33 -6.50
N PHE A 167 4.52 15.41 -7.05
CA PHE A 167 4.79 16.21 -8.25
C PHE A 167 4.03 15.77 -9.51
N TYR A 168 3.50 14.54 -9.54
CA TYR A 168 2.74 14.05 -10.68
C TYR A 168 1.44 14.86 -10.87
N ASP A 169 0.74 15.15 -9.77
CA ASP A 169 -0.50 15.95 -9.78
C ASP A 169 -0.23 17.44 -9.51
N PHE A 170 0.91 17.77 -8.89
CA PHE A 170 1.30 19.14 -8.52
C PHE A 170 2.69 19.54 -9.06
N PRO A 171 2.92 19.52 -10.39
CA PRO A 171 4.26 19.73 -10.96
C PRO A 171 4.79 21.16 -10.79
N GLU A 172 3.92 22.15 -10.56
CA GLU A 172 4.32 23.54 -10.35
C GLU A 172 4.68 23.85 -8.88
N ASP A 173 4.37 22.93 -7.96
CA ASP A 173 4.68 23.07 -6.54
C ASP A 173 6.03 22.42 -6.22
N LYS A 174 7.05 23.24 -5.96
CA LYS A 174 8.42 22.76 -5.70
C LYS A 174 8.51 21.83 -4.49
N VAL A 175 7.65 22.02 -3.48
CA VAL A 175 7.66 21.15 -2.29
C VAL A 175 7.25 19.72 -2.68
N CYS A 176 6.38 19.57 -3.68
CA CYS A 176 5.93 18.27 -4.16
C CYS A 176 7.01 17.48 -4.92
N TRP A 177 8.08 18.14 -5.40
CA TRP A 177 9.23 17.48 -6.02
C TRP A 177 10.23 16.91 -5.01
N GLU A 178 10.31 17.52 -3.83
CA GLU A 178 11.23 17.14 -2.75
C GLU A 178 10.57 16.23 -1.70
N ASN A 179 9.27 15.92 -1.87
CA ASN A 179 8.53 15.14 -0.91
C ASN A 179 8.79 13.63 -1.07
N GLU A 180 9.27 13.01 0.01
CA GLU A 180 9.57 11.57 0.08
C GLU A 180 8.77 10.85 1.20
N SER A 181 7.73 11.49 1.75
CA SER A 181 7.04 11.00 2.95
C SER A 181 5.52 10.87 2.82
N GLN A 182 4.97 11.29 1.68
CA GLN A 182 3.56 11.22 1.30
C GLN A 182 3.41 11.11 -0.22
N TYR A 183 2.25 10.68 -0.67
CA TYR A 183 1.97 10.45 -2.08
C TYR A 183 0.49 10.63 -2.37
N MET A 184 0.16 10.67 -3.65
CA MET A 184 -1.21 10.68 -4.13
C MET A 184 -1.66 9.27 -4.48
N PHE A 185 -2.80 8.84 -3.94
CA PHE A 185 -3.54 7.65 -4.34
C PHE A 185 -4.69 8.06 -5.26
N GLY A 186 -4.42 7.97 -6.57
CA GLY A 186 -5.24 8.63 -7.58
C GLY A 186 -5.05 10.15 -7.54
N ALA A 187 -6.03 10.92 -8.01
CA ALA A 187 -5.95 12.39 -8.02
C ALA A 187 -6.53 13.06 -6.75
N ASP A 188 -7.25 12.28 -5.93
CA ASP A 188 -8.18 12.83 -4.93
C ASP A 188 -7.81 12.49 -3.48
N ILE A 189 -6.89 11.56 -3.24
CA ILE A 189 -6.50 11.13 -1.89
C ILE A 189 -5.00 11.31 -1.70
N LEU A 190 -4.61 12.13 -0.73
CA LEU A 190 -3.23 12.26 -0.26
C LEU A 190 -3.04 11.31 0.92
N VAL A 191 -2.00 10.49 0.88
CA VAL A 191 -1.70 9.50 1.91
C VAL A 191 -0.29 9.76 2.44
N ALA A 192 -0.14 9.81 3.76
CA ALA A 192 1.13 10.07 4.44
C ALA A 192 1.45 8.95 5.45
N PRO A 193 1.98 7.80 4.99
CA PRO A 193 2.19 6.63 5.83
C PRO A 193 3.10 6.88 7.03
N VAL A 194 2.81 6.22 8.15
CA VAL A 194 3.70 6.15 9.31
C VAL A 194 4.73 5.05 9.05
N MET A 195 6.00 5.44 8.92
CA MET A 195 7.08 4.53 8.52
C MET A 195 8.20 4.47 9.56
N GLU A 196 7.94 4.94 10.78
CA GLU A 196 8.87 4.91 11.89
C GLU A 196 8.17 4.35 13.13
N ARG A 197 8.93 3.57 13.91
CA ARG A 197 8.45 2.93 15.13
C ARG A 197 8.04 3.98 16.16
N GLY A 198 6.85 3.82 16.74
CA GLY A 198 6.37 4.63 17.84
C GLY A 198 6.11 6.09 17.48
N GLN A 199 6.11 6.45 16.20
CA GLN A 199 5.80 7.80 15.74
C GLN A 199 4.41 8.21 16.24
N LYS A 200 4.35 9.30 17.01
CA LYS A 200 3.10 9.82 17.63
C LYS A 200 2.50 10.99 16.87
N THR A 201 3.32 11.72 16.13
CA THR A 201 2.87 12.79 15.25
C THR A 201 3.63 12.76 13.94
N LYS A 202 3.03 13.33 12.90
CA LYS A 202 3.63 13.46 11.57
C LYS A 202 3.31 14.82 10.97
N GLU A 203 4.29 15.42 10.32
CA GLU A 203 4.09 16.58 9.47
C GLU A 203 3.62 16.14 8.07
N VAL A 204 2.54 16.76 7.59
CA VAL A 204 1.96 16.48 6.27
C VAL A 204 1.83 17.79 5.51
N TYR A 205 2.46 17.85 4.34
CA TYR A 205 2.33 18.98 3.43
C TYR A 205 1.05 18.86 2.61
N LEU A 206 0.24 19.92 2.58
CA LEU A 206 -0.98 19.99 1.80
C LEU A 206 -0.70 20.87 0.56
N PRO A 207 -0.71 20.33 -0.68
CA PRO A 207 -0.41 21.10 -1.88
C PRO A 207 -1.37 22.26 -2.12
N LYS A 208 -0.86 23.33 -2.75
CA LYS A 208 -1.64 24.53 -3.09
C LYS A 208 -2.76 24.26 -4.11
N GLY A 209 -3.77 25.11 -4.11
CA GLY A 209 -4.81 25.15 -5.15
C GLY A 209 -6.05 24.30 -4.87
N SER A 210 -6.09 23.64 -3.73
CA SER A 210 -7.22 22.82 -3.27
C SER A 210 -7.42 22.95 -1.77
N THR A 211 -8.64 22.64 -1.33
CA THR A 211 -8.93 22.41 0.09
C THR A 211 -8.70 20.93 0.39
N TRP A 212 -8.15 20.63 1.55
CA TRP A 212 -7.82 19.26 1.97
C TRP A 212 -8.54 18.93 3.27
N THR A 213 -9.28 17.82 3.28
CA THR A 213 -10.07 17.41 4.44
C THR A 213 -9.51 16.12 5.02
N ASN A 214 -9.22 16.11 6.32
CA ASN A 214 -8.92 14.89 7.05
C ASN A 214 -10.25 14.14 7.30
N PRO A 215 -10.50 12.97 6.67
CA PRO A 215 -11.79 12.30 6.82
C PRO A 215 -11.98 11.66 8.20
N TRP A 216 -10.92 11.42 8.97
CA TRP A 216 -11.01 10.89 10.33
C TRP A 216 -11.63 11.92 11.29
N THR A 217 -11.30 13.21 11.10
CA THR A 217 -11.72 14.30 12.01
C THR A 217 -12.77 15.21 11.41
N GLY A 218 -12.90 15.24 10.08
CA GLY A 218 -13.71 16.19 9.32
C GLY A 218 -13.08 17.58 9.22
N GLU A 219 -11.86 17.78 9.70
CA GLU A 219 -11.18 19.08 9.66
C GLU A 219 -10.65 19.37 8.24
N SER A 220 -10.95 20.57 7.74
CA SER A 220 -10.52 21.03 6.42
C SER A 220 -9.47 22.14 6.53
N TYR A 221 -8.50 22.10 5.62
CA TYR A 221 -7.39 23.04 5.53
C TYR A 221 -7.26 23.57 4.11
N GLU A 222 -6.92 24.84 3.97
CA GLU A 222 -6.48 25.37 2.68
C GLU A 222 -5.10 24.78 2.29
N GLY A 223 -4.90 24.52 1.02
CA GLY A 223 -3.60 24.06 0.52
C GLY A 223 -2.47 25.09 0.66
N GLY A 224 -1.24 24.63 0.54
CA GLY A 224 -0.01 25.43 0.62
C GLY A 224 0.62 25.52 2.00
N GLN A 225 0.27 24.61 2.91
CA GLN A 225 0.76 24.59 4.28
C GLN A 225 1.14 23.19 4.72
N THR A 226 1.97 23.11 5.75
CA THR A 226 2.26 21.86 6.46
C THR A 226 1.44 21.83 7.74
N VAL A 227 0.74 20.72 7.98
CA VAL A 227 -0.03 20.47 9.19
C VAL A 227 0.64 19.36 9.99
N THR A 228 0.56 19.44 11.32
CA THR A 228 0.99 18.36 12.21
C THR A 228 -0.25 17.58 12.64
N VAL A 229 -0.24 16.27 12.43
CA VAL A 229 -1.34 15.38 12.81
C VAL A 229 -0.86 14.30 13.77
N GLU A 230 -1.74 13.88 14.66
CA GLU A 230 -1.54 12.71 15.51
C GLU A 230 -1.53 11.43 14.65
N THR A 231 -0.77 10.43 15.09
CA THR A 231 -0.66 9.14 14.41
C THR A 231 -1.04 7.99 15.36
N PRO A 232 -2.30 7.92 15.80
CA PRO A 232 -2.77 6.77 16.57
C PRO A 232 -2.62 5.48 15.73
N LEU A 233 -2.59 4.32 16.38
CA LEU A 233 -2.23 3.05 15.70
C LEU A 233 -3.26 2.65 14.63
N GLU A 234 -4.52 3.04 14.85
CA GLU A 234 -5.69 2.69 14.05
C GLU A 234 -6.02 3.68 12.92
N GLN A 235 -5.15 4.68 12.68
CA GLN A 235 -5.31 5.70 11.64
C GLN A 235 -3.99 6.05 10.96
N ILE A 236 -4.01 5.93 9.63
CA ILE A 236 -3.00 6.48 8.74
C ILE A 236 -3.37 7.94 8.44
N PRO A 237 -2.42 8.87 8.54
CA PRO A 237 -2.63 10.23 8.05
C PRO A 237 -3.02 10.25 6.58
N LEU A 238 -4.20 10.78 6.29
CA LEU A 238 -4.69 10.93 4.92
C LEU A 238 -5.64 12.12 4.81
N PHE A 239 -5.71 12.69 3.60
CA PHE A 239 -6.53 13.85 3.28
C PHE A 239 -7.22 13.66 1.93
N THR A 240 -8.50 14.03 1.86
CA THR A 240 -9.24 14.06 0.60
C THR A 240 -9.25 15.46 0.02
N LYS A 241 -9.14 15.53 -1.30
CA LYS A 241 -9.03 16.78 -2.05
C LYS A 241 -10.43 17.33 -2.38
N ASP A 242 -10.60 18.63 -2.17
CA ASP A 242 -11.80 19.40 -2.48
C ASP A 242 -13.08 18.73 -1.93
N ASN A 243 -13.98 18.29 -2.80
CA ASN A 243 -15.26 17.68 -2.43
C ASN A 243 -15.22 16.14 -2.41
N PHE A 244 -14.05 15.51 -2.63
CA PHE A 244 -13.95 14.06 -2.58
C PHE A 244 -14.24 13.57 -1.16
N ARG A 245 -15.13 12.58 -1.05
CA ARG A 245 -15.52 11.99 0.23
C ARG A 245 -15.01 10.57 0.30
N LEU A 246 -14.31 10.27 1.39
CA LEU A 246 -13.91 8.94 1.76
C LEU A 246 -14.66 8.55 3.03
N GLU A 247 -15.40 7.45 2.99
CA GLU A 247 -16.07 6.89 4.17
C GLU A 247 -15.05 6.05 4.94
N VAL A 248 -14.75 6.49 6.17
CA VAL A 248 -13.69 5.95 7.03
C VAL A 248 -14.19 5.47 8.38
#